data_AF-A0A1H6ZQV2-F1
#
_entry.id   AF-A0A1H6ZQV2-F1
#
_cell.length_a   1.000
_cell.length_b   1.000
_cell.length_c   1.000
_cell.angle_alpha   90.00
_cell.angle_beta   90.00
_cell.angle_gamma   90.00
#
_symmetry.space_group_name_H-M   'P 1'
#
loop_
_entity.id
_entity.type
_entity.pdbx_description
1 polymer ?
#
loop_
_entity_poly.entity_id
_entity_poly.type
_entity_poly.pdbx_seq_one_letter_code
_entity_poly.pdbx_strand_id
1 'polypeptide(L)'
;MTDVRDLIDFDTPHNYAELLARAGSTRDAAHCTLCGLDSDPLPPTSLSLIKYRQTGSAKGSSRLYCDVHLAEWRDDARAARRPGRRGAEPPQHTICPTCFMQMPLTGGCQNCE
;
A
#
# COMPACT_ATOMS: atom_id res chain seq x y z
N MET A 1 -9.66 23.69 -17.35
CA MET A 1 -10.21 22.41 -16.85
C MET A 1 -9.34 21.98 -15.67
N THR A 2 -9.91 21.96 -14.46
CA THR A 2 -9.19 21.54 -13.25
C THR A 2 -9.11 20.02 -13.21
N ASP A 3 -7.92 19.48 -13.03
CA ASP A 3 -7.73 18.03 -12.92
C ASP A 3 -8.19 17.55 -11.54
N VAL A 4 -8.91 16.43 -11.46
CA VAL A 4 -9.37 15.86 -10.18
C VAL A 4 -8.22 15.58 -9.20
N ARG A 5 -7.00 15.33 -9.70
CA ARG A 5 -5.80 15.10 -8.89
C ARG A 5 -5.28 16.37 -8.20
N ASP A 6 -5.63 17.55 -8.71
CA ASP A 6 -5.30 18.82 -8.07
C ASP A 6 -6.27 19.15 -6.91
N LEU A 7 -7.38 18.40 -6.77
CA LEU A 7 -8.40 18.60 -5.73
C LEU A 7 -8.31 17.64 -4.53
N ILE A 8 -7.33 16.74 -4.53
CA ILE A 8 -7.21 15.65 -3.55
C ILE A 8 -5.81 15.57 -2.94
N ASP A 9 -5.79 15.19 -1.67
CA ASP A 9 -4.58 14.92 -0.92
C ASP A 9 -3.98 13.56 -1.27
N PHE A 10 -2.69 13.41 -0.96
CA PHE A 10 -2.01 12.13 -1.12
C PHE A 10 -2.48 11.12 -0.06
N ASP A 11 -2.52 9.85 -0.45
CA ASP A 11 -2.82 8.70 0.42
C ASP A 11 -4.16 8.83 1.17
N THR A 12 -5.11 9.58 0.59
CA THR A 12 -6.45 9.80 1.14
C THR A 12 -7.50 9.34 0.13
N PRO A 13 -8.45 8.47 0.51
CA PRO A 13 -9.52 8.05 -0.36
C PRO A 13 -10.62 9.11 -0.44
N HIS A 14 -10.98 9.47 -1.67
CA HIS A 14 -12.06 10.39 -1.99
C HIS A 14 -13.06 9.74 -2.93
N ASN A 15 -14.36 9.95 -2.70
CA ASN A 15 -15.41 9.42 -3.56
C ASN A 15 -15.29 9.97 -4.99
N TYR A 16 -15.32 9.09 -5.99
CA TYR A 16 -15.05 9.48 -7.37
C TYR A 16 -16.19 10.29 -7.99
N ALA A 17 -17.46 9.99 -7.67
CA ALA A 17 -18.61 10.76 -8.14
C ALA A 17 -18.57 12.21 -7.65
N GLU A 18 -18.26 12.41 -6.37
CA GLU A 18 -18.12 13.74 -5.77
C GLU A 18 -17.00 14.56 -6.43
N LEU A 19 -15.87 13.91 -6.76
CA LEU A 19 -14.76 14.57 -7.44
C LEU A 19 -15.11 14.97 -8.87
N LEU A 20 -15.83 14.11 -9.59
CA LEU A 20 -16.32 14.42 -10.94
C LEU A 20 -17.25 15.64 -10.91
N ALA A 21 -18.20 15.68 -9.98
CA ALA A 21 -19.09 16.83 -9.79
C ALA A 21 -18.30 18.11 -9.50
N ARG A 22 -17.33 18.07 -8.58
CA ARG A 22 -16.48 19.22 -8.23
C ARG A 22 -15.59 19.69 -9.38
N ALA A 23 -15.12 18.77 -10.23
CA ALA A 23 -14.30 19.09 -11.40
C ALA A 23 -15.13 19.53 -12.63
N GLY A 24 -16.48 19.50 -12.54
CA GLY A 24 -17.36 19.79 -13.67
C GLY A 24 -17.22 18.75 -14.80
N SER A 25 -16.85 17.51 -14.46
CA SER A 25 -16.70 16.41 -15.40
C SER A 25 -17.76 15.34 -15.13
N THR A 26 -18.14 14.58 -16.15
CA THR A 26 -19.08 13.47 -16.03
C THR A 26 -18.44 12.18 -16.52
N ARG A 27 -18.79 11.06 -15.88
CA ARG A 27 -18.39 9.73 -16.31
C ARG A 27 -19.50 8.76 -15.91
N ASP A 28 -19.97 7.95 -16.85
CA ASP A 28 -21.06 6.99 -16.58
C ASP A 28 -20.57 5.75 -15.82
N ALA A 29 -19.37 5.27 -16.14
CA ALA A 29 -18.77 4.14 -15.45
C ALA A 29 -17.24 4.15 -15.54
N ALA A 30 -16.60 3.45 -14.62
CA ALA A 30 -15.15 3.23 -14.64
C ALA A 30 -14.78 1.90 -14.00
N HIS A 31 -13.57 1.42 -14.28
CA HIS A 31 -13.05 0.18 -13.72
C HIS A 31 -12.14 0.46 -12.54
N CYS A 32 -12.20 -0.42 -11.54
CA CYS A 32 -11.20 -0.45 -10.50
C CYS A 32 -9.85 -0.87 -11.11
N THR A 33 -8.79 -0.16 -10.74
CA THR A 33 -7.42 -0.41 -11.21
C THR A 33 -6.91 -1.81 -10.83
N LEU A 34 -7.38 -2.38 -9.71
CA LEU A 34 -7.00 -3.73 -9.28
C LEU A 34 -7.86 -4.83 -9.91
N CYS A 35 -9.17 -4.60 -10.07
CA CYS A 35 -10.04 -5.50 -10.82
C CYS A 35 -9.60 -5.64 -12.29
N GLY A 36 -9.05 -4.56 -12.86
CA GLY A 36 -8.67 -4.50 -14.25
C GLY A 36 -9.86 -4.19 -15.17
N LEU A 37 -9.57 -4.12 -16.47
CA LEU A 37 -10.55 -3.77 -17.51
C LEU A 37 -11.48 -4.94 -17.89
N ASP A 38 -11.16 -6.16 -17.44
CA ASP A 38 -11.94 -7.37 -17.70
C ASP A 38 -13.18 -7.48 -16.78
N SER A 39 -13.20 -6.71 -15.68
CA SER A 39 -14.32 -6.69 -14.74
C SER A 39 -15.41 -5.74 -15.19
N ASP A 40 -16.66 -6.00 -14.78
CA ASP A 40 -17.78 -5.11 -15.06
C ASP A 40 -17.51 -3.65 -14.64
N PRO A 41 -17.83 -2.69 -15.50
CA PRO A 41 -17.65 -1.28 -15.20
C PRO A 41 -18.59 -0.87 -14.06
N LEU A 42 -18.04 -0.21 -13.04
CA LEU A 42 -18.78 0.17 -11.84
C LEU A 42 -19.22 1.64 -11.92
N PRO A 43 -20.35 1.99 -11.27
CA PRO A 43 -20.77 3.38 -11.19
C PRO A 43 -19.75 4.20 -10.37
N PRO A 44 -19.54 5.49 -10.71
CA PRO A 44 -18.59 6.37 -10.02
C PRO A 44 -18.85 6.50 -8.51
N THR A 45 -20.10 6.29 -8.08
CA THR A 45 -20.51 6.35 -6.66
C THR A 45 -19.90 5.23 -5.83
N SER A 46 -19.61 4.08 -6.46
CA SER A 46 -18.99 2.89 -5.85
C SER A 46 -17.48 2.83 -6.06
N LEU A 47 -16.89 3.94 -6.52
CA LEU A 47 -15.46 4.05 -6.77
C LEU A 47 -14.86 5.15 -5.90
N SER A 48 -13.66 4.88 -5.41
CA SER A 48 -12.84 5.84 -4.69
C SER A 48 -11.54 6.08 -5.43
N LEU A 49 -11.14 7.35 -5.52
CA LEU A 49 -9.88 7.77 -6.11
C LEU A 49 -8.87 8.03 -5.00
N ILE A 50 -7.68 7.44 -5.12
CA ILE A 50 -6.54 7.71 -4.24
C ILE A 50 -5.38 8.21 -5.08
N LYS A 51 -4.74 9.28 -4.62
CA LYS A 51 -3.52 9.85 -5.20
C LYS A 51 -2.30 9.38 -4.42
N TYR A 52 -1.30 8.88 -5.13
CA TYR A 52 -0.04 8.39 -4.57
C TYR A 52 1.13 9.25 -5.04
N ARG A 53 2.13 9.39 -4.17
CA ARG A 53 3.39 10.02 -4.53
C ARG A 53 4.16 9.07 -5.46
N GLN A 54 4.66 9.60 -6.56
CA GLN A 54 5.51 8.87 -7.50
C GLN A 54 6.78 9.68 -7.73
N THR A 55 7.93 9.03 -7.59
CA THR A 55 9.23 9.66 -7.86
C THR A 55 9.27 10.20 -9.28
N GLY A 56 9.66 11.48 -9.43
CA GLY A 56 9.74 12.14 -10.74
C GLY A 56 8.42 12.70 -11.28
N SER A 57 7.30 12.58 -10.56
CA SER A 57 6.02 13.20 -10.95
C SER A 57 5.50 14.12 -9.86
N ALA A 58 5.46 15.44 -10.12
CA ALA A 58 4.89 16.43 -9.21
C ALA A 58 3.39 16.19 -8.95
N LYS A 59 2.67 15.63 -9.93
CA LYS A 59 1.24 15.29 -9.81
C LYS A 59 1.00 13.92 -9.18
N GLY A 60 2.04 13.09 -9.04
CA GLY A 60 1.91 11.71 -8.57
C GLY A 60 1.14 10.82 -9.54
N SER A 61 0.73 9.64 -9.03
CA SER A 61 -0.11 8.67 -9.70
C SER A 61 -1.49 8.62 -9.04
N SER A 62 -2.54 8.24 -9.76
CA SER A 62 -3.89 8.11 -9.21
C SER A 62 -4.50 6.79 -9.60
N ARG A 63 -5.17 6.11 -8.66
CA ARG A 63 -5.80 4.81 -8.88
C ARG A 63 -7.23 4.80 -8.37
N LEU A 64 -8.09 4.07 -9.09
CA LEU A 64 -9.49 3.86 -8.73
C LEU A 64 -9.66 2.53 -8.03
N TYR A 65 -10.37 2.54 -6.91
CA TYR A 65 -10.68 1.35 -6.12
C TYR A 65 -12.18 1.19 -5.98
N CYS A 66 -12.68 -0.03 -6.18
CA CYS A 66 -14.02 -0.40 -5.75
C CYS A 66 -14.06 -0.54 -4.22
N ASP A 67 -15.26 -0.62 -3.65
CA ASP A 67 -15.46 -0.71 -2.20
C ASP A 67 -14.70 -1.87 -1.55
N VAL A 68 -14.58 -3.01 -2.25
CA VAL A 68 -13.85 -4.20 -1.76
C VAL A 68 -12.35 -3.90 -1.64
N HIS A 69 -11.72 -3.50 -2.74
CA HIS A 69 -10.30 -3.21 -2.75
C HIS A 69 -9.93 -1.97 -1.92
N LEU A 70 -10.87 -1.03 -1.77
CA LEU A 70 -10.70 0.09 -0.86
C LEU A 70 -10.65 -0.37 0.59
N ALA A 71 -11.48 -1.34 0.99
CA ALA A 71 -11.47 -1.91 2.33
C ALA A 71 -10.13 -2.61 2.62
N GLU A 72 -9.62 -3.39 1.68
CA GLU A 72 -8.29 -4.03 1.79
C GLU A 72 -7.18 -2.98 1.94
N TRP A 73 -7.17 -1.97 1.08
CA TRP A 73 -6.19 -0.87 1.18
C TRP A 73 -6.23 -0.16 2.53
N ARG A 74 -7.43 0.05 3.11
CA ARG A 74 -7.59 0.66 4.43
C ARG A 74 -7.06 -0.24 5.54
N ASP A 75 -7.23 -1.56 5.43
CA ASP A 75 -6.70 -2.51 6.41
C ASP A 75 -5.16 -2.52 6.36
N ASP A 76 -4.57 -2.59 5.18
CA ASP A 76 -3.11 -2.48 4.99
C ASP A 76 -2.55 -1.15 5.51
N ALA A 77 -3.20 -0.02 5.17
CA ALA A 77 -2.79 1.29 5.66
C ALA A 77 -2.86 1.38 7.19
N ARG A 78 -3.84 0.72 7.81
CA ARG A 78 -3.97 0.63 9.26
C ARG A 78 -2.91 -0.30 9.87
N ALA A 79 -2.61 -1.43 9.23
CA ALA A 79 -1.57 -2.36 9.64
C ALA A 79 -0.18 -1.71 9.62
N ALA A 80 0.13 -0.95 8.55
CA ALA A 80 1.39 -0.21 8.41
C ALA A 80 1.54 0.89 9.48
N ARG A 81 0.44 1.52 9.91
CA ARG A 81 0.44 2.55 10.96
C ARG A 81 0.51 1.97 12.37
N ARG A 82 0.44 0.65 12.56
CA ARG A 82 0.44 0.05 13.90
C ARG A 82 1.85 0.16 14.49
N PRO A 83 2.07 0.98 15.54
CA PRO A 83 3.37 1.10 16.18
C PRO A 83 3.59 -0.18 16.99
N GLY A 84 4.27 -1.18 16.44
CA GLY A 84 4.39 -2.46 17.15
C GLY A 84 5.17 -3.58 16.49
N ARG A 85 5.44 -3.56 15.18
CA ARG A 85 6.42 -4.48 14.60
C ARG A 85 7.78 -3.79 14.49
N ARG A 86 8.43 -3.60 15.64
CA ARG A 86 9.89 -3.60 15.67
C ARG A 86 10.33 -4.88 14.96
N GLY A 87 11.25 -4.75 14.02
CA GLY A 87 11.79 -5.89 13.28
C GLY A 87 12.09 -7.02 14.24
N ALA A 88 11.71 -8.25 13.88
CA ALA A 88 12.36 -9.40 14.45
C ALA A 88 13.85 -9.18 14.20
N GLU A 89 14.59 -8.90 15.27
CA GLU A 89 16.04 -8.80 15.21
C GLU A 89 16.51 -10.11 14.57
N PRO A 90 17.31 -10.07 13.47
CA PRO A 90 17.81 -11.30 12.89
C PRO A 90 18.54 -12.05 14.01
N PRO A 91 18.30 -13.37 14.20
CA PRO A 91 18.94 -14.12 15.26
C PRO A 91 20.45 -13.89 15.14
N GLN A 92 21.03 -13.20 16.12
CA GLN A 92 22.44 -12.88 16.12
C GLN A 92 23.18 -14.20 16.26
N HIS A 93 23.62 -14.74 15.12
CA HIS A 93 24.42 -15.95 15.07
C HIS A 93 25.69 -15.70 15.89
N THR A 94 25.77 -16.33 17.06
CA THR A 94 26.96 -16.22 17.90
C THR A 94 28.06 -17.06 17.24
N ILE A 95 29.15 -16.43 16.82
CA ILE A 95 30.30 -17.12 16.25
C ILE A 95 31.16 -17.66 17.41
N CYS A 96 31.60 -18.91 17.34
CA CYS A 96 32.48 -19.49 18.36
C CYS A 96 33.85 -18.80 18.32
N PRO A 97 34.39 -18.29 19.45
CA PRO A 97 35.70 -17.62 19.47
C PRO A 97 36.89 -18.58 19.25
N THR A 98 36.66 -19.90 19.34
CA THR A 98 37.73 -20.91 19.21
C THR A 98 37.89 -21.44 17.78
N CYS A 99 36.78 -21.72 17.07
CA CYS A 99 36.82 -22.29 15.72
C CYS A 99 36.17 -21.42 14.64
N PHE A 100 35.67 -20.23 14.99
CA PHE A 100 35.02 -19.28 14.07
C PHE A 100 33.82 -19.83 13.29
N MET A 101 33.26 -20.99 13.67
CA MET A 101 32.01 -21.51 13.12
C MET A 101 30.79 -20.91 13.82
N GLN A 102 29.68 -20.89 13.08
CA GLN A 102 28.38 -20.41 13.54
C GLN A 102 27.83 -21.35 14.63
N MET A 103 27.65 -20.87 15.86
CA MET A 103 27.13 -21.69 16.96
C MET A 103 25.61 -21.81 16.89
N PRO A 104 25.06 -23.00 17.18
CA PRO A 104 23.64 -23.16 17.42
C PRO A 104 23.24 -22.41 18.71
N LEU A 105 21.99 -21.94 18.76
CA LEU A 105 21.41 -21.15 19.86
C LEU A 105 21.35 -21.89 21.21
N THR A 106 21.77 -23.15 21.25
CA THR A 106 21.72 -24.05 22.42
C THR A 106 22.95 -23.96 23.34
N GLY A 107 23.88 -23.04 23.07
CA GLY A 107 24.92 -22.64 24.04
C GLY A 107 26.17 -23.53 24.10
N GLY A 108 26.38 -24.43 23.13
CA GLY A 108 27.59 -25.25 23.03
C GLY A 108 28.09 -25.40 21.60
N CYS A 109 29.39 -25.28 21.38
CA CYS A 109 30.03 -25.54 20.09
C CYS A 109 30.28 -27.05 19.96
N GLN A 110 29.59 -27.73 19.04
CA GLN A 110 29.74 -29.18 18.80
C GLN A 110 31.11 -29.57 18.20
N ASN A 111 31.92 -28.59 17.79
CA ASN A 111 33.22 -28.82 17.15
C ASN A 111 34.41 -28.45 18.06
N CYS A 112 34.14 -27.88 19.24
CA CYS A 112 35.14 -27.54 20.25
C CYS A 112 34.72 -28.20 21.55
N GLU A 113 34.73 -29.54 21.53
CA GLU A 113 34.81 -30.34 22.75
C GLU A 113 36.24 -30.35 23.29
#